data_AF-A0A2U1PQF7-F1
#
_entry.id   AF-A0A2U1PQF7-F1
#
_cell.length_a   1.000
_cell.length_b   1.000
_cell.length_c   1.000
_cell.angle_alpha   90.00
_cell.angle_beta   90.00
_cell.angle_gamma   90.00
#
_symmetry.space_group_name_H-M   'P 1'
#
loop_
_entity.id
_entity.type
_entity.pdbx_description
1 polymer ?
#
loop_
_entity_poly.entity_id
_entity_poly.type
_entity_poly.pdbx_seq_one_letter_code
_entity_poly.pdbx_strand_id
1 'polypeptide(L)' 'MNRSTDKLVRVTTLISTVTVSYFLLTADYGPEPNVLDPIKNGIQSAEQSVKNFFFGPKQGIQVAKKPTSDAPSDKHP' A
#
# COMPACT_ATOMS: atom_id res chain seq x y z
N MET A 1 -15.52 -2.89 39.67
CA MET A 1 -15.10 -2.94 38.25
C MET A 1 -13.86 -3.82 38.16
N ASN A 2 -13.75 -4.65 37.12
CA ASN A 2 -12.66 -5.62 36.97
C ASN A 2 -11.47 -4.94 36.26
N ARG A 3 -10.31 -4.91 36.93
CA ARG A 3 -9.07 -4.27 36.45
C ARG A 3 -8.65 -4.72 35.04
N SER A 4 -8.89 -5.98 34.68
CA SER A 4 -8.58 -6.50 33.34
C SER A 4 -9.54 -5.94 32.30
N THR A 5 -10.82 -5.79 32.64
CA THR A 5 -11.84 -5.19 31.79
C THR A 5 -11.54 -3.70 31.56
N ASP A 6 -11.17 -2.95 32.60
CA ASP A 6 -10.81 -1.53 32.48
C ASP A 6 -9.61 -1.32 31.54
N LYS A 7 -8.60 -2.20 31.61
CA LYS A 7 -7.43 -2.15 30.73
C LYS A 7 -7.79 -2.47 29.28
N LEU A 8 -8.63 -3.49 29.06
CA LEU A 8 -9.10 -3.87 27.73
C LEU A 8 -9.89 -2.73 27.09
N VAL A 9 -10.88 -2.18 27.81
CA VAL A 9 -11.69 -1.05 27.34
C VAL A 9 -10.78 0.11 26.94
N ARG A 10 -9.80 0.48 27.77
CA ARG A 10 -8.88 1.59 27.46
C ARG A 10 -8.07 1.37 26.18
N VAL A 11 -7.51 0.18 26.00
CA VAL A 11 -6.72 -0.15 24.81
C VAL A 11 -7.62 -0.16 23.57
N THR A 12 -8.79 -0.78 23.66
CA THR A 12 -9.76 -0.82 22.57
C THR A 12 -10.23 0.59 22.20
N THR A 13 -10.51 1.45 23.16
CA THR A 13 -10.89 2.85 22.89
C THR A 13 -9.78 3.61 22.16
N LEU A 14 -8.52 3.46 22.57
CA LEU A 14 -7.40 4.11 21.88
C LEU A 14 -7.26 3.61 20.44
N ILE A 15 -7.29 2.30 20.22
CA ILE A 15 -7.21 1.70 18.88
C ILE A 15 -8.39 2.16 18.02
N SER A 16 -9.61 2.07 18.55
CA SER A 16 -10.83 2.49 17.86
C SER A 16 -10.78 3.97 17.48
N THR A 17 -10.30 4.83 18.38
CA THR A 17 -10.17 6.27 18.11
C THR A 17 -9.20 6.52 16.96
N VAL A 18 -8.03 5.87 16.95
CA VAL A 18 -7.05 6.00 15.86
C VAL A 18 -7.65 5.49 14.55
N THR A 19 -8.31 4.33 14.56
CA THR A 19 -8.92 3.74 13.35
C THR A 19 -10.03 4.62 12.78
N VAL A 20 -10.95 5.09 13.62
CA VAL A 20 -12.05 5.97 13.20
C VAL A 20 -11.49 7.29 12.69
N SER A 21 -10.49 7.87 13.37
CA SER A 21 -9.86 9.12 12.94
C SER A 21 -9.18 8.96 11.58
N TYR A 22 -8.47 7.86 11.35
CA TYR A 22 -7.88 7.54 10.05
C TYR A 22 -8.97 7.42 8.98
N PHE A 23 -10.04 6.67 9.26
CA PHE A 23 -11.12 6.46 8.29
C PHE A 23 -11.83 7.77 7.91
N LEU A 24 -12.18 8.59 8.90
CA LEU A 24 -12.81 9.90 8.68
C LEU A 24 -11.88 10.87 7.93
N LEU A 25 -10.60 10.92 8.30
CA LEU A 25 -9.62 11.74 7.58
C LEU A 25 -9.47 11.28 6.13
N THR A 26 -9.62 9.98 5.87
CA THR A 26 -9.54 9.39 4.53
C THR A 26 -10.85 9.37 3.75
N ALA A 27 -11.98 9.71 4.38
CA ALA A 27 -13.30 9.53 3.78
C ALA A 27 -13.51 10.44 2.56
N ASP A 28 -12.90 11.63 2.56
CA ASP A 28 -12.99 12.59 1.47
C ASP A 28 -11.79 12.53 0.50
N TYR A 29 -10.80 11.66 0.75
CA TYR A 29 -9.68 11.48 -0.19
C TYR A 29 -10.11 10.57 -1.35
N GLY A 30 -10.18 11.15 -2.55
CA GLY A 30 -10.37 10.42 -3.80
C GLY A 30 -9.12 9.65 -4.25
N PRO A 31 -9.18 8.93 -5.38
CA PRO A 31 -8.06 8.17 -5.94
C PRO A 31 -6.91 9.05 -6.45
N GLU A 32 -7.02 10.37 -6.34
CA GLU A 32 -5.97 11.32 -6.67
C GLU A 32 -4.79 11.26 -5.69
N PRO A 33 -3.59 11.65 -6.14
CA PRO A 33 -2.43 11.66 -5.28
C PRO A 33 -2.65 12.56 -4.06
N ASN A 34 -2.44 12.01 -2.88
CA ASN A 34 -2.72 12.68 -1.62
C ASN A 34 -1.59 12.48 -0.60
N VAL A 35 -1.67 13.24 0.50
CA VAL A 35 -0.65 13.24 1.57
C VAL A 35 -0.49 11.89 2.27
N LEU A 36 -1.45 10.97 2.10
CA LEU A 36 -1.42 9.63 2.68
C LEU A 36 -0.84 8.58 1.73
N ASP A 37 -0.53 8.93 0.47
CA ASP A 37 0.07 8.02 -0.49
C ASP A 37 1.37 7.36 0.00
N PRO A 38 2.30 8.05 0.70
CA PRO A 38 3.49 7.40 1.23
C PRO A 38 3.15 6.26 2.21
N ILE A 39 2.11 6.44 3.02
CA ILE A 39 1.65 5.44 3.99
C ILE A 39 1.00 4.26 3.25
N LYS A 40 0.12 4.55 2.29
CA LYS A 40 -0.53 3.55 1.44
C LYS A 40 0.49 2.70 0.68
N ASN A 41 1.51 3.33 0.09
CA ASN A 41 2.58 2.67 -0.63
C ASN A 41 3.42 1.79 0.30
N GLY A 42 3.69 2.26 1.53
CA GLY A 42 4.35 1.45 2.56
C GLY A 42 3.56 0.19 2.91
N ILE A 43 2.24 0.30 3.11
CA ILE A 43 1.36 -0.84 3.40
C ILE A 43 1.34 -1.83 2.23
N GLN A 44 1.17 -1.33 0.99
CA GLN A 44 1.18 -2.17 -0.20
C GLN A 44 2.53 -2.89 -0.39
N SER A 45 3.65 -2.18 -0.14
CA SER A 45 4.99 -2.77 -0.20
C SER A 45 5.17 -3.86 0.85
N ALA A 46 4.73 -3.63 2.08
CA ALA A 46 4.76 -4.63 3.15
C ALA A 46 3.90 -5.86 2.79
N GLU A 47 2.71 -5.66 2.24
CA GLU A 47 1.83 -6.73 1.77
C GLU A 47 2.51 -7.58 0.68
N GLN A 48 3.13 -6.93 -0.32
CA GLN A 48 3.87 -7.64 -1.38
C GLN A 48 5.10 -8.36 -0.82
N SER A 49 5.81 -7.77 0.14
CA SER A 49 6.97 -8.38 0.80
C SER A 49 6.57 -9.67 1.52
N VAL A 50 5.50 -9.62 2.32
CA VAL A 50 4.97 -10.81 3.01
C VAL A 50 4.50 -11.87 2.01
N LYS A 51 3.76 -11.46 0.96
CA LYS A 51 3.34 -12.40 -0.09
C LYS A 51 4.53 -13.07 -0.76
N ASN A 52 5.56 -12.31 -1.11
CA ASN A 52 6.77 -12.84 -1.75
C ASN A 52 7.59 -13.72 -0.80
N PHE A 53 7.56 -13.45 0.51
CA PHE A 53 8.21 -14.28 1.52
C PHE A 53 7.56 -15.66 1.64
N PHE A 54 6.22 -15.74 1.66
CA PHE A 54 5.50 -17.02 1.82
C PHE A 54 5.31 -17.78 0.50
N PHE A 55 5.04 -17.08 -0.60
CA PHE A 55 4.69 -17.70 -1.89
C PHE A 55 5.81 -17.66 -2.92
N GLY A 56 6.97 -17.12 -2.57
CA GLY A 56 8.05 -16.82 -3.50
C GLY A 56 7.74 -15.60 -4.38
N PRO A 57 8.75 -15.02 -5.04
CA PRO A 57 8.53 -13.91 -5.95
C PRO A 57 7.65 -14.36 -7.11
N LYS A 58 6.55 -13.63 -7.36
CA LYS A 58 5.78 -13.82 -8.59
C LYS A 58 6.69 -13.54 -9.78
N GLN A 59 7.12 -14.59 -10.48
CA GLN A 59 7.65 -14.46 -11.83
C GLN A 59 6.56 -13.82 -12.67
N GLY A 60 6.85 -12.63 -13.21
CA GLY A 60 5.85 -11.71 -13.71
C GLY A 60 4.81 -12.39 -14.59
N ILE A 61 3.54 -12.06 -14.36
CA ILE A 61 2.63 -11.92 -15.49
C ILE A 61 3.23 -10.78 -16.31
N GLN A 62 4.15 -11.16 -17.20
CA GLN A 62 4.46 -10.41 -18.39
C GLN A 62 3.11 -10.26 -19.08
N VAL A 63 2.52 -9.07 -19.02
CA VAL A 63 1.65 -8.63 -20.11
C VAL A 63 2.53 -8.74 -21.36
N ALA A 64 2.32 -9.81 -22.12
CA ALA A 64 3.08 -10.11 -23.30
C ALA A 64 2.84 -8.98 -24.33
N LYS A 65 3.88 -8.16 -24.49
CA LYS A 65 4.47 -7.65 -25.74
C LYS A 65 3.52 -7.38 -26.92
N LYS A 66 3.62 -6.15 -27.45
CA LYS A 66 3.74 -5.98 -28.91
C LYS A 66 5.13 -5.39 -29.23
N PRO A 67 5.99 -6.09 -29.97
CA PRO A 67 7.22 -5.55 -30.53
C PRO A 67 7.07 -5.25 -32.03
N THR A 68 7.58 -4.11 -32.48
CA THR A 68 8.15 -3.85 -33.83
C THR A 68 8.99 -2.56 -33.63
N SER A 69 10.32 -2.62 -33.55
CA SER A 69 11.30 -2.51 -34.66
C SER A 69 10.93 -1.33 -35.58
N ASP A 70 11.73 -0.27 -35.76
CA ASP A 70 13.13 -0.27 -36.16
C ASP A 70 13.87 1.01 -35.71
N ALA A 71 15.14 0.88 -35.36
CA ALA A 71 16.14 1.96 -35.42
C ALA A 71 16.81 1.92 -36.82
N PRO A 72 17.49 2.99 -37.31
CA PRO A 72 18.81 3.28 -36.78
C PRO A 72 19.22 4.77 -36.72
N SER A 73 20.19 5.00 -35.84
CA SER A 73 21.21 6.06 -35.77
C SER A 73 21.38 6.94 -37.01
N ASP A 74 21.33 8.26 -36.79
CA ASP A 74 22.01 9.24 -37.63
C ASP A 74 23.12 9.95 -36.84
N LYS A 75 24.31 9.97 -37.45
CA LYS A 75 25.54 10.60 -36.97
C LYS A 75 25.50 12.12 -37.17
N HIS A 76 26.12 12.81 -36.22
CA HIS A 76 26.47 14.22 -36.24
C HIS A 76 27.57 14.52 -37.29
N PRO A 77 27.49 15.66 -38.01
CA PRO A 77 28.64 16.39 -38.54
C PRO A 77 29.01 17.62 -37.68
#